data_AF-A0A813YHL8-F1
#
_entry.id   AF-A0A813YHL8-F1
#
_cell.length_a   1.000
_cell.length_b   1.000
_cell.length_c   1.000
_cell.angle_alpha   90.00
_cell.angle_beta   90.00
_cell.angle_gamma   90.00
#
_symmetry.space_group_name_H-M   'P 1'
#
loop_
_entity.id
_entity.type
_entity.pdbx_description
1 polymer ?
#
loop_
_entity_poly.entity_id
_entity_poly.type
_entity_poly.pdbx_seq_one_letter_code
_entity_poly.pdbx_strand_id
1 'polypeptide(L)'
;MTYILVILGTCLSLIAVSNGCFPYDTKFSKVGTTIQVPTVARDQWWCPANRFYGWLGYVRDLKGWTCSDAVYSLARLQQDFKKMADDGAKMVRIYGPICEQQMVWDNIIQAAAENNLGVLGIVWHGYSDSELNKWEERKNALMAVLKKPLSKYVIHSVSFGSEPLFSWSISGTFVAELTKIKTELKALSIPLTVSEMKYGYDVCPAAAKNAVINNIDFISAHIMPYYGTCDLPGQVWNFITNEIDAFKRMIPGKQMMITQNPWGSSTYGRNRGSVCGSDVWKGVSVEGANEYWRLWINNCQYFKQQQIGWFAHTFSADSEYNFGIYGPRNDAVPYPRHIDFKPIFC
;
A
#
# COMPACT_ATOMS: atom_id res chain seq x y z
N MET A 1 -12.02 63.78 -27.00
CA MET A 1 -11.22 62.55 -27.13
C MET A 1 -11.67 61.60 -26.04
N THR A 2 -12.54 60.66 -26.38
CA THR A 2 -13.11 59.70 -25.44
C THR A 2 -12.60 58.32 -25.85
N TYR A 3 -11.74 57.72 -25.02
CA TYR A 3 -11.20 56.39 -25.28
C TYR A 3 -12.27 55.34 -24.97
N ILE A 4 -12.69 54.60 -26.00
CA ILE A 4 -13.49 53.39 -25.85
C ILE A 4 -12.52 52.26 -25.53
N LEU A 5 -12.57 51.76 -24.29
CA LEU A 5 -11.86 50.57 -23.86
C LEU A 5 -12.67 49.33 -24.28
N VAL A 6 -12.21 48.62 -25.32
CA VAL A 6 -12.76 47.33 -25.71
C VAL A 6 -12.13 46.25 -24.83
N ILE A 7 -12.85 45.81 -23.79
CA ILE A 7 -12.48 44.62 -23.03
C ILE A 7 -13.02 43.41 -23.80
N LEU A 8 -12.14 42.74 -24.56
CA LEU A 8 -12.36 41.40 -25.07
C LEU A 8 -12.37 40.43 -23.88
N GLY A 9 -13.56 40.20 -23.32
CA GLY A 9 -13.78 39.13 -22.36
C GLY A 9 -13.63 37.78 -23.03
N THR A 10 -12.47 37.16 -22.89
CA THR A 10 -12.31 35.72 -23.14
C THR A 10 -13.15 34.98 -22.12
N CYS A 11 -14.28 34.45 -22.57
CA CYS A 11 -15.08 33.51 -21.81
C CYS A 11 -14.29 32.18 -21.73
N LEU A 12 -13.31 32.13 -20.82
CA LEU A 12 -12.80 30.87 -20.30
C LEU A 12 -13.93 30.28 -19.48
N SER A 13 -14.76 29.49 -20.15
CA SER A 13 -15.66 28.54 -19.51
C SER A 13 -14.80 27.58 -18.69
N LEU A 14 -14.61 27.93 -17.41
CA LEU A 14 -14.30 27.00 -16.33
C LEU A 14 -15.47 26.01 -16.29
N ILE A 15 -15.40 24.96 -17.09
CA ILE A 15 -16.19 23.76 -16.82
C ILE A 15 -15.54 23.17 -15.56
N ALA A 16 -16.06 23.58 -14.40
CA ALA A 16 -15.80 22.90 -13.15
C ALA A 16 -16.43 21.50 -13.23
N VAL A 17 -15.75 20.55 -13.85
CA VAL A 17 -16.09 19.13 -13.69
C VAL A 17 -15.47 18.66 -12.38
N SER A 18 -16.08 18.98 -11.24
CA SER A 18 -15.87 18.16 -10.05
C SER A 18 -16.91 17.03 -10.02
N ASN A 19 -16.89 16.16 -11.03
CA ASN A 19 -17.64 14.90 -11.01
C ASN A 19 -16.83 13.84 -10.25
N GLY A 20 -16.46 14.14 -9.00
CA GLY A 20 -15.78 13.23 -8.10
C GLY A 20 -14.42 12.69 -8.59
N CYS A 21 -13.78 11.88 -7.75
CA CYS A 21 -12.57 11.13 -8.10
C CYS A 21 -12.55 9.74 -7.43
N PHE A 22 -11.81 8.81 -8.01
CA PHE A 22 -11.65 7.45 -7.51
C PHE A 22 -10.57 7.42 -6.41
N PRO A 23 -10.75 6.65 -5.31
CA PRO A 23 -11.84 5.69 -5.03
C PRO A 23 -12.97 6.23 -4.15
N TYR A 24 -13.01 7.54 -3.88
CA TYR A 24 -13.91 8.10 -2.86
C TYR A 24 -15.29 8.46 -3.41
N ASP A 25 -15.33 9.09 -4.58
CA ASP A 25 -16.56 9.68 -5.12
C ASP A 25 -17.03 8.96 -6.39
N THR A 26 -16.13 8.24 -7.07
CA THR A 26 -16.42 7.50 -8.30
C THR A 26 -16.08 6.02 -8.19
N LYS A 27 -16.66 5.23 -9.11
CA LYS A 27 -16.51 3.78 -9.22
C LYS A 27 -16.32 3.40 -10.69
N PHE A 28 -15.73 2.25 -10.96
CA PHE A 28 -15.69 1.69 -12.29
C PHE A 28 -17.12 1.38 -12.78
N SER A 29 -17.45 1.85 -13.97
CA SER A 29 -18.72 1.50 -14.63
C SER A 29 -18.61 0.13 -15.31
N LYS A 30 -19.75 -0.55 -15.44
CA LYS A 30 -19.87 -1.86 -16.08
C LYS A 30 -20.97 -1.84 -17.14
N VAL A 31 -20.74 -2.54 -18.25
CA VAL A 31 -21.76 -2.86 -19.25
C VAL A 31 -21.83 -4.38 -19.32
N GLY A 32 -22.91 -4.95 -18.80
CA GLY A 32 -22.95 -6.38 -18.50
C GLY A 32 -21.87 -6.77 -17.49
N THR A 33 -21.01 -7.73 -17.85
CA THR A 33 -19.87 -8.17 -17.04
C THR A 33 -18.57 -7.42 -17.34
N THR A 34 -18.55 -6.53 -18.34
CA THR A 34 -17.34 -5.86 -18.80
C THR A 34 -17.13 -4.52 -18.10
N ILE A 35 -15.98 -4.37 -17.45
CA ILE A 35 -15.53 -3.09 -16.88
C ILE A 35 -15.17 -2.12 -18.00
N GLN A 36 -15.73 -0.92 -17.92
CA GLN A 36 -15.41 0.14 -18.87
C GLN A 36 -14.14 0.87 -18.43
N VAL A 37 -13.25 1.12 -19.38
CA VAL A 37 -12.05 1.93 -19.15
C VAL A 37 -12.47 3.38 -18.98
N PRO A 38 -12.03 4.09 -17.91
CA PRO A 38 -12.32 5.50 -17.77
C PRO A 38 -11.85 6.32 -18.98
N THR A 39 -12.69 7.23 -19.45
CA THR A 39 -12.40 8.09 -20.63
C THR A 39 -11.65 9.37 -20.27
N VAL A 40 -11.47 9.65 -18.98
CA VAL A 40 -10.73 10.82 -18.46
C VAL A 40 -9.24 10.56 -18.41
N ALA A 41 -8.44 11.63 -18.32
CA ALA A 41 -7.02 11.49 -18.04
C ALA A 41 -6.81 10.83 -16.66
N ARG A 42 -5.69 10.10 -16.48
CA ARG A 42 -5.44 9.33 -15.25
C ARG A 42 -5.37 10.23 -14.01
N ASP A 43 -4.75 11.39 -14.13
CA ASP A 43 -4.64 12.40 -13.08
C ASP A 43 -5.99 13.02 -12.68
N GLN A 44 -6.98 13.00 -13.58
CA GLN A 44 -8.36 13.39 -13.30
C GLN A 44 -9.18 12.26 -12.69
N TRP A 45 -8.79 11.00 -12.93
CA TRP A 45 -9.47 9.83 -12.37
C TRP A 45 -9.20 9.67 -10.88
N TRP A 46 -7.94 9.73 -10.47
CA TRP A 46 -7.56 9.52 -9.07
C TRP A 46 -7.80 10.77 -8.23
N CYS A 47 -8.23 10.57 -6.99
CA CYS A 47 -8.27 11.68 -6.05
C CYS A 47 -6.89 12.28 -5.81
N PRO A 48 -6.81 13.56 -5.45
CA PRO A 48 -5.54 14.17 -5.10
C PRO A 48 -4.95 13.48 -3.86
N ALA A 49 -3.61 13.43 -3.80
CA ALA A 49 -2.85 12.74 -2.76
C ALA A 49 -3.27 13.13 -1.33
N ASN A 50 -3.66 14.39 -1.12
CA ASN A 50 -4.11 14.91 0.17
C ASN A 50 -5.48 14.37 0.66
N ARG A 51 -6.17 13.54 -0.13
CA ARG A 51 -7.37 12.80 0.28
C ARG A 51 -7.08 11.37 0.73
N PHE A 52 -5.85 10.88 0.55
CA PHE A 52 -5.46 9.56 1.01
C PHE A 52 -4.94 9.61 2.44
N TYR A 53 -5.86 9.79 3.39
CA TYR A 53 -5.59 9.76 4.82
C TYR A 53 -6.50 8.78 5.56
N GLY A 54 -6.15 8.48 6.81
CA GLY A 54 -6.88 7.50 7.62
C GLY A 54 -6.70 6.08 7.09
N TRP A 55 -7.66 5.22 7.39
CA TRP A 55 -7.59 3.83 6.97
C TRP A 55 -7.89 3.69 5.47
N LEU A 56 -6.91 3.21 4.70
CA LEU A 56 -7.04 3.01 3.26
C LEU A 56 -7.51 1.59 2.90
N GLY A 57 -7.14 0.60 3.71
CA GLY A 57 -7.47 -0.80 3.47
C GLY A 57 -6.45 -1.75 4.06
N TYR A 58 -6.20 -2.86 3.37
CA TYR A 58 -5.36 -3.94 3.88
C TYR A 58 -4.12 -4.17 3.04
N VAL A 59 -3.09 -4.74 3.68
CA VAL A 59 -2.05 -5.48 2.96
C VAL A 59 -2.60 -6.85 2.57
N ARG A 60 -2.39 -7.27 1.32
CA ARG A 60 -2.65 -8.61 0.83
C ARG A 60 -1.34 -9.26 0.43
N ASP A 61 -0.89 -10.18 1.24
CA ASP A 61 0.34 -10.94 1.00
C ASP A 61 0.06 -12.17 0.13
N LEU A 62 0.75 -12.29 -1.00
CA LEU A 62 0.52 -13.28 -2.06
C LEU A 62 1.66 -14.31 -2.13
N LYS A 63 1.96 -14.96 -1.00
CA LYS A 63 2.95 -16.04 -0.90
C LYS A 63 2.37 -17.40 -1.31
N GLY A 64 2.17 -17.60 -2.61
CA GLY A 64 1.99 -18.94 -3.17
C GLY A 64 3.33 -19.53 -3.59
N TRP A 65 3.52 -20.83 -3.34
CA TRP A 65 4.68 -21.62 -3.77
C TRP A 65 4.71 -21.86 -5.27
N THR A 66 3.53 -21.97 -5.89
CA THR A 66 3.40 -22.15 -7.34
C THR A 66 2.43 -21.15 -7.94
N CYS A 67 2.60 -20.81 -9.21
CA CYS A 67 1.69 -19.91 -9.93
C CYS A 67 0.24 -20.45 -10.05
N SER A 68 0.04 -21.75 -9.84
CA SER A 68 -1.27 -22.39 -9.78
C SER A 68 -1.95 -22.32 -8.40
N ASP A 69 -1.26 -21.82 -7.38
CA ASP A 69 -1.82 -21.75 -6.03
C ASP A 69 -3.05 -20.84 -6.01
N ALA A 70 -4.07 -21.25 -5.25
CA ALA A 70 -5.35 -20.55 -5.17
C ALA A 70 -5.21 -19.06 -4.79
N VAL A 71 -4.16 -18.69 -4.05
CA VAL A 71 -3.85 -17.30 -3.66
C VAL A 71 -3.70 -16.35 -4.86
N TYR A 72 -3.30 -16.87 -6.02
CA TYR A 72 -3.15 -16.10 -7.27
C TYR A 72 -4.38 -16.18 -8.19
N SER A 73 -5.35 -17.05 -7.87
CA SER A 73 -6.55 -17.23 -8.70
C SER A 73 -7.46 -16.01 -8.64
N LEU A 74 -8.11 -15.69 -9.75
CA LEU A 74 -9.11 -14.63 -9.82
C LEU A 74 -10.23 -14.85 -8.79
N ALA A 75 -10.71 -16.08 -8.63
CA ALA A 75 -11.80 -16.40 -7.71
C ALA A 75 -11.45 -16.07 -6.24
N ARG A 76 -10.25 -16.44 -5.78
CA ARG A 76 -9.81 -16.10 -4.41
C ARG A 76 -9.58 -14.60 -4.26
N LEU A 77 -8.96 -13.95 -5.24
CA LEU A 77 -8.74 -12.50 -5.21
C LEU A 77 -10.07 -11.73 -5.21
N GLN A 78 -11.05 -12.16 -5.99
CA GLN A 78 -12.42 -11.61 -5.97
C GLN A 78 -13.06 -11.76 -4.60
N GLN A 79 -12.96 -12.93 -3.97
CA GLN A 79 -13.50 -13.17 -2.63
C GLN A 79 -12.86 -12.24 -1.59
N ASP A 80 -11.52 -12.19 -1.56
CA ASP A 80 -10.78 -11.36 -0.61
C ASP A 80 -11.08 -9.87 -0.83
N PHE A 81 -10.98 -9.39 -2.07
CA PHE A 81 -11.15 -7.98 -2.40
C PHE A 81 -12.60 -7.51 -2.23
N LYS A 82 -13.57 -8.39 -2.50
CA LYS A 82 -14.96 -8.13 -2.13
C LYS A 82 -15.09 -7.92 -0.63
N LYS A 83 -14.48 -8.80 0.16
CA LYS A 83 -14.55 -8.68 1.63
C LYS A 83 -13.88 -7.41 2.13
N MET A 84 -12.73 -7.03 1.57
CA MET A 84 -12.05 -5.77 1.89
C MET A 84 -12.93 -4.56 1.54
N ALA A 85 -13.55 -4.55 0.35
CA ALA A 85 -14.45 -3.48 -0.07
C ALA A 85 -15.71 -3.40 0.81
N ASP A 86 -16.28 -4.54 1.21
CA ASP A 86 -17.41 -4.61 2.15
C ASP A 86 -17.05 -4.05 3.54
N ASP A 87 -15.77 -4.08 3.93
CA ASP A 87 -15.27 -3.43 5.15
C ASP A 87 -15.07 -1.92 5.00
N GLY A 88 -15.17 -1.41 3.77
CA GLY A 88 -15.00 0.01 3.45
C GLY A 88 -13.61 0.35 2.92
N ALA A 89 -12.74 -0.63 2.66
CA ALA A 89 -11.43 -0.40 2.07
C ALA A 89 -11.57 0.36 0.74
N LYS A 90 -10.62 1.25 0.51
CA LYS A 90 -10.47 2.04 -0.71
C LYS A 90 -9.33 1.56 -1.58
N MET A 91 -8.36 0.92 -0.94
CA MET A 91 -7.18 0.40 -1.56
C MET A 91 -6.78 -0.96 -0.99
N VAL A 92 -5.97 -1.68 -1.75
CA VAL A 92 -5.22 -2.85 -1.30
C VAL A 92 -3.75 -2.65 -1.63
N ARG A 93 -2.87 -2.94 -0.67
CA ARG A 93 -1.44 -3.08 -0.93
C ARG A 93 -1.13 -4.52 -1.23
N ILE A 94 -0.53 -4.79 -2.39
CA ILE A 94 -0.04 -6.13 -2.71
C ILE A 94 1.35 -6.32 -2.11
N TYR A 95 1.57 -7.47 -1.49
CA TYR A 95 2.86 -7.86 -0.95
C TYR A 95 3.31 -9.20 -1.53
N GLY A 96 4.57 -9.26 -1.95
CA GLY A 96 5.29 -10.50 -2.24
C GLY A 96 4.63 -11.52 -3.16
N PRO A 97 4.06 -11.17 -4.34
CA PRO A 97 3.74 -12.18 -5.34
C PRO A 97 5.04 -12.86 -5.74
N ILE A 98 5.21 -14.12 -5.31
CA ILE A 98 6.40 -14.90 -5.64
C ILE A 98 6.32 -15.27 -7.12
N CYS A 99 5.14 -15.71 -7.58
CA CYS A 99 4.92 -16.04 -8.98
C CYS A 99 5.19 -14.85 -9.93
N GLU A 100 6.10 -15.05 -10.89
CA GLU A 100 6.56 -14.03 -11.82
C GLU A 100 5.71 -13.91 -13.10
N GLN A 101 4.52 -14.53 -13.13
CA GLN A 101 3.66 -14.55 -14.31
C GLN A 101 2.72 -13.34 -14.40
N GLN A 102 2.52 -12.85 -15.62
CA GLN A 102 1.60 -11.75 -15.92
C GLN A 102 0.17 -12.01 -15.43
N MET A 103 -0.28 -13.26 -15.45
CA MET A 103 -1.64 -13.64 -15.04
C MET A 103 -1.99 -13.23 -13.61
N VAL A 104 -0.99 -13.14 -12.71
CA VAL A 104 -1.20 -12.73 -11.32
C VAL A 104 -1.67 -11.28 -11.28
N TRP A 105 -0.99 -10.39 -12.00
CA TRP A 105 -1.36 -8.97 -12.09
C TRP A 105 -2.66 -8.76 -12.85
N ASP A 106 -2.92 -9.55 -13.89
CA ASP A 106 -4.20 -9.52 -14.58
C ASP A 106 -5.37 -9.86 -13.64
N ASN A 107 -5.24 -10.91 -12.84
CA ASN A 107 -6.25 -11.29 -11.85
C ASN A 107 -6.42 -10.24 -10.74
N ILE A 108 -5.33 -9.65 -10.24
CA ILE A 108 -5.36 -8.58 -9.24
C ILE A 108 -6.13 -7.37 -9.79
N ILE A 109 -5.82 -6.94 -11.02
CA ILE A 109 -6.44 -5.76 -11.62
C ILE A 109 -7.91 -5.99 -11.88
N GLN A 110 -8.27 -7.16 -12.40
CA GLN A 110 -9.67 -7.51 -12.61
C GLN A 110 -10.43 -7.53 -11.28
N ALA A 111 -9.95 -8.28 -10.27
CA ALA A 111 -10.61 -8.37 -8.98
C ALA A 111 -10.74 -6.99 -8.29
N ALA A 112 -9.72 -6.14 -8.37
CA ALA A 112 -9.72 -4.83 -7.75
C ALA A 112 -10.69 -3.88 -8.44
N ALA A 113 -10.69 -3.83 -9.77
CA ALA A 113 -11.60 -3.01 -10.54
C ALA A 113 -13.06 -3.45 -10.35
N GLU A 114 -13.33 -4.76 -10.29
CA GLU A 114 -14.67 -5.29 -10.04
C GLU A 114 -15.24 -4.89 -8.68
N ASN A 115 -14.36 -4.68 -7.69
CA ASN A 115 -14.68 -4.30 -6.32
C ASN A 115 -14.38 -2.82 -5.99
N ASN A 116 -14.02 -2.01 -6.99
CA ASN A 116 -13.71 -0.57 -6.82
C ASN A 116 -12.59 -0.28 -5.82
N LEU A 117 -11.54 -1.11 -5.81
CA LEU A 117 -10.34 -0.90 -5.00
C LEU A 117 -9.20 -0.36 -5.87
N GLY A 118 -8.47 0.62 -5.34
CA GLY A 118 -7.17 1.00 -5.87
C GLY A 118 -6.07 0.04 -5.42
N VAL A 119 -5.03 -0.13 -6.23
CA VAL A 119 -3.95 -1.07 -5.92
C VAL A 119 -2.63 -0.32 -5.73
N LEU A 120 -1.99 -0.51 -4.59
CA LEU A 120 -0.55 -0.25 -4.40
C LEU A 120 0.21 -1.52 -4.77
N GLY A 121 0.75 -1.56 -5.99
CA GLY A 121 1.51 -2.69 -6.51
C GLY A 121 2.96 -2.71 -6.01
N ILE A 122 3.65 -3.83 -6.18
CA ILE A 122 5.03 -3.98 -5.74
C ILE A 122 5.86 -4.75 -6.77
N VAL A 123 7.09 -4.31 -7.00
CA VAL A 123 8.16 -5.16 -7.55
C VAL A 123 8.91 -5.74 -6.37
N TRP A 124 8.57 -6.98 -5.99
CA TRP A 124 9.15 -7.60 -4.81
C TRP A 124 10.53 -8.19 -5.10
N HIS A 125 11.52 -7.80 -4.29
CA HIS A 125 12.90 -8.20 -4.51
C HIS A 125 13.24 -9.55 -3.85
N GLY A 126 12.47 -9.99 -2.86
CA GLY A 126 12.77 -11.22 -2.14
C GLY A 126 13.77 -11.01 -1.00
N TYR A 127 14.00 -12.09 -0.25
CA TYR A 127 14.96 -12.11 0.87
C TYR A 127 16.07 -13.13 0.68
N SER A 128 15.87 -14.18 -0.14
CA SER A 128 16.90 -15.17 -0.46
C SER A 128 17.59 -14.88 -1.78
N ASP A 129 18.82 -15.39 -1.97
CA ASP A 129 19.54 -15.29 -3.25
C ASP A 129 18.73 -15.82 -4.44
N SER A 130 17.94 -16.88 -4.23
CA SER A 130 17.05 -17.45 -5.24
C SER A 130 15.87 -16.54 -5.61
N GLU A 131 15.49 -15.59 -4.75
CA GLU A 131 14.43 -14.62 -5.00
C GLU A 131 14.97 -13.26 -5.47
N LEU A 132 16.15 -12.87 -4.98
CA LEU A 132 16.87 -11.64 -5.33
C LEU A 132 17.27 -11.57 -6.80
N ASN A 133 17.26 -12.70 -7.52
CA ASN A 133 17.52 -12.71 -8.96
C ASN A 133 16.24 -12.66 -9.82
N LYS A 134 15.06 -12.66 -9.19
CA LYS A 134 13.77 -12.75 -9.91
C LYS A 134 12.98 -11.44 -9.94
N TRP A 135 13.49 -10.37 -9.32
CA TRP A 135 12.80 -9.08 -9.31
C TRP A 135 12.61 -8.51 -10.73
N GLU A 136 13.52 -8.80 -11.67
CA GLU A 136 13.40 -8.37 -13.07
C GLU A 136 12.19 -8.99 -13.75
N GLU A 137 11.97 -10.30 -13.56
CA GLU A 137 10.80 -10.99 -14.09
C GLU A 137 9.51 -10.43 -13.48
N ARG A 138 9.49 -10.19 -12.16
CA ARG A 138 8.35 -9.57 -11.47
C ARG A 138 8.07 -8.15 -11.97
N LYS A 139 9.12 -7.35 -12.19
CA LYS A 139 9.02 -6.02 -12.81
C LYS A 139 8.42 -6.16 -14.20
N ASN A 140 8.96 -7.04 -15.04
CA ASN A 140 8.51 -7.21 -16.42
C ASN A 140 7.04 -7.66 -16.49
N ALA A 141 6.61 -8.57 -15.61
CA ALA A 141 5.22 -8.99 -15.51
C ALA A 141 4.28 -7.84 -15.14
N LEU A 142 4.63 -7.03 -14.12
CA LEU A 142 3.85 -5.86 -13.74
C LEU A 142 3.81 -4.82 -14.88
N MET A 143 4.97 -4.48 -15.45
CA MET A 143 5.06 -3.49 -16.53
C MET A 143 4.34 -3.93 -17.81
N ALA A 144 4.29 -5.23 -18.10
CA ALA A 144 3.49 -5.76 -19.21
C ALA A 144 2.00 -5.51 -19.01
N VAL A 145 1.49 -5.77 -17.80
CA VAL A 145 0.07 -5.50 -17.48
C VAL A 145 -0.25 -4.01 -17.46
N LEU A 146 0.67 -3.17 -16.98
CA LEU A 146 0.47 -1.72 -16.91
C LEU A 146 0.28 -1.04 -18.28
N LYS A 147 0.70 -1.69 -19.37
CA LYS A 147 0.45 -1.22 -20.75
C LYS A 147 -1.00 -1.42 -21.19
N LYS A 148 -1.80 -2.23 -20.49
CA LYS A 148 -3.20 -2.44 -20.83
C LYS A 148 -4.05 -1.23 -20.42
N PRO A 149 -5.10 -0.87 -21.19
CA PRO A 149 -5.84 0.39 -20.97
C PRO A 149 -6.44 0.56 -19.58
N LEU A 150 -7.02 -0.50 -19.00
CA LEU A 150 -7.66 -0.46 -17.67
C LEU A 150 -6.62 -0.32 -16.54
N SER A 151 -5.46 -0.96 -16.69
CA SER A 151 -4.50 -1.19 -15.59
C SER A 151 -4.04 0.09 -14.91
N LYS A 152 -3.76 1.15 -15.69
CA LYS A 152 -3.31 2.44 -15.13
C LYS A 152 -4.36 3.14 -14.26
N TYR A 153 -5.65 2.82 -14.43
CA TYR A 153 -6.74 3.36 -13.62
C TYR A 153 -7.00 2.54 -12.35
N VAL A 154 -6.42 1.34 -12.25
CA VAL A 154 -6.56 0.42 -11.10
C VAL A 154 -5.31 0.46 -10.22
N ILE A 155 -4.12 0.43 -10.82
CA ILE A 155 -2.84 0.60 -10.10
C ILE A 155 -2.69 2.08 -9.75
N HIS A 156 -2.85 2.39 -8.46
CA HIS A 156 -2.65 3.72 -7.90
C HIS A 156 -1.18 4.11 -7.94
N SER A 157 -0.31 3.22 -7.48
CA SER A 157 1.12 3.45 -7.32
C SER A 157 1.89 2.14 -7.27
N VAL A 158 3.20 2.19 -7.47
CA VAL A 158 4.08 1.01 -7.42
C VAL A 158 5.21 1.24 -6.44
N SER A 159 5.46 0.26 -5.57
CA SER A 159 6.65 0.18 -4.74
C SER A 159 7.73 -0.63 -5.44
N PHE A 160 8.92 -0.08 -5.62
CA PHE A 160 10.08 -0.82 -6.12
C PHE A 160 10.87 -1.37 -4.95
N GLY A 161 10.50 -2.59 -4.53
CA GLY A 161 11.03 -3.24 -3.35
C GLY A 161 10.23 -2.96 -2.08
N SER A 162 10.55 -3.74 -1.06
CA SER A 162 10.10 -3.58 0.31
C SER A 162 11.29 -3.88 1.21
N GLU A 163 11.67 -2.91 2.02
CA GLU A 163 12.84 -2.91 2.90
C GLU A 163 14.19 -3.15 2.18
N PRO A 164 14.42 -2.62 0.96
CA PRO A 164 15.68 -2.88 0.26
C PRO A 164 16.89 -2.24 0.97
N LEU A 165 16.73 -1.08 1.61
CA LEU A 165 17.82 -0.41 2.34
C LEU A 165 18.17 -1.18 3.62
N PHE A 166 17.17 -1.74 4.30
CA PHE A 166 17.40 -2.56 5.49
C PHE A 166 17.98 -3.93 5.16
N SER A 167 17.45 -4.60 4.14
CA SER A 167 17.81 -5.98 3.79
C SER A 167 19.12 -6.08 3.02
N TRP A 168 19.79 -4.95 2.75
CA TRP A 168 20.96 -4.86 1.88
C TRP A 168 20.74 -5.49 0.51
N SER A 169 19.47 -5.63 0.10
CA SER A 169 19.04 -6.18 -1.19
C SER A 169 19.29 -5.21 -2.36
N ILE A 170 20.15 -4.23 -2.13
CA ILE A 170 20.58 -3.19 -3.06
C ILE A 170 21.88 -3.67 -3.68
N SER A 171 21.78 -4.31 -4.85
CA SER A 171 22.94 -4.46 -5.72
C SER A 171 23.37 -3.09 -6.26
N GLY A 172 24.59 -3.01 -6.82
CA GLY A 172 25.08 -1.78 -7.46
C GLY A 172 24.18 -1.24 -8.59
N THR A 173 23.26 -2.06 -9.13
CA THR A 173 22.31 -1.67 -10.19
C THR A 173 20.98 -1.11 -9.67
N PHE A 174 20.67 -1.24 -8.38
CA PHE A 174 19.36 -0.85 -7.83
C PHE A 174 18.98 0.61 -8.12
N VAL A 175 19.92 1.55 -7.93
CA VAL A 175 19.65 2.99 -8.16
C VAL A 175 19.37 3.28 -9.64
N ALA A 176 20.10 2.62 -10.55
CA ALA A 176 19.90 2.76 -11.98
C ALA A 176 18.51 2.24 -12.37
N GLU A 177 18.13 1.08 -11.85
CA GLU A 177 16.84 0.45 -12.13
C GLU A 177 15.67 1.19 -11.48
N LEU A 178 15.87 1.76 -10.28
CA LEU A 178 14.90 2.66 -9.63
C LEU A 178 14.64 3.91 -10.49
N THR A 179 15.69 4.49 -11.07
CA THR A 179 15.56 5.65 -11.97
C THR A 179 14.87 5.28 -13.29
N LYS A 180 15.19 4.09 -13.83
CA LYS A 180 14.57 3.57 -15.05
C LYS A 180 13.08 3.32 -14.86
N ILE A 181 12.69 2.57 -13.82
CA ILE A 181 11.27 2.30 -13.55
C ILE A 181 10.51 3.58 -13.21
N LYS A 182 11.14 4.57 -12.55
CA LYS A 182 10.54 5.91 -12.37
C LYS A 182 10.12 6.52 -13.70
N THR A 183 11.02 6.48 -14.68
CA THR A 183 10.76 7.04 -16.01
C THR A 183 9.63 6.30 -16.72
N GLU A 184 9.64 4.97 -16.67
CA GLU A 184 8.59 4.13 -17.28
C GLU A 184 7.21 4.35 -16.63
N LEU A 185 7.14 4.43 -15.30
CA LEU A 185 5.89 4.69 -14.57
C LEU A 185 5.40 6.13 -14.73
N LYS A 186 6.31 7.10 -14.81
CA LYS A 186 5.96 8.50 -15.09
C LYS A 186 5.27 8.66 -16.44
N ALA A 187 5.69 7.90 -17.46
CA ALA A 187 5.01 7.88 -18.77
C ALA A 187 3.57 7.36 -18.71
N LEU A 188 3.22 6.61 -17.66
CA LEU A 188 1.86 6.13 -17.36
C LEU A 188 1.15 6.99 -16.32
N SER A 189 1.80 8.07 -15.85
CA SER A 189 1.36 8.91 -14.73
C SER A 189 1.12 8.12 -13.43
N ILE A 190 1.89 7.04 -13.20
CA ILE A 190 1.83 6.21 -11.99
C ILE A 190 2.96 6.64 -11.03
N PRO A 191 2.65 7.02 -9.77
CA PRO A 191 3.65 7.32 -8.76
C PRO A 191 4.48 6.10 -8.37
N LEU A 192 5.78 6.31 -8.22
CA LEU A 192 6.77 5.35 -7.71
C LEU A 192 7.07 5.62 -6.23
N THR A 193 7.31 4.56 -5.47
CA THR A 193 7.89 4.63 -4.12
C THR A 193 8.85 3.47 -3.87
N VAL A 194 9.45 3.46 -2.69
CA VAL A 194 10.14 2.32 -2.08
C VAL A 194 9.54 2.18 -0.67
N SER A 195 9.03 0.99 -0.34
CA SER A 195 8.49 0.73 1.00
C SER A 195 9.63 0.40 1.95
N GLU A 196 9.76 1.12 3.07
CA GLU A 196 10.94 1.02 3.91
C GLU A 196 10.66 1.42 5.36
N MET A 197 11.47 0.91 6.30
CA MET A 197 11.48 1.33 7.69
C MET A 197 12.51 2.45 7.91
N LYS A 198 12.30 3.32 8.90
CA LYS A 198 13.24 4.42 9.20
C LYS A 198 14.67 3.91 9.36
N TYR A 199 14.82 2.78 10.07
CA TYR A 199 16.11 2.15 10.32
C TYR A 199 16.90 1.86 9.04
N GLY A 200 16.26 1.41 7.95
CA GLY A 200 16.91 1.20 6.66
C GLY A 200 17.57 2.48 6.12
N TYR A 201 16.91 3.63 6.27
CA TYR A 201 17.49 4.93 5.92
C TYR A 201 18.56 5.44 6.89
N ASP A 202 18.63 4.93 8.11
CA ASP A 202 19.65 5.32 9.08
C ASP A 202 20.98 4.58 8.82
N VAL A 203 20.90 3.30 8.44
CA VAL A 203 22.08 2.42 8.32
C VAL A 203 22.63 2.30 6.91
N CYS A 204 21.83 2.60 5.89
CA CYS A 204 22.31 2.52 4.51
C CYS A 204 23.31 3.64 4.18
N PRO A 205 24.19 3.44 3.18
CA PRO A 205 25.09 4.48 2.70
C PRO A 205 24.34 5.73 2.24
N ALA A 206 24.88 6.91 2.53
CA ALA A 206 24.25 8.20 2.20
C ALA A 206 23.87 8.34 0.70
N ALA A 207 24.69 7.78 -0.20
CA ALA A 207 24.40 7.78 -1.64
C ALA A 207 23.13 6.98 -1.97
N ALA A 208 22.95 5.79 -1.38
CA ALA A 208 21.76 4.96 -1.58
C ALA A 208 20.51 5.62 -0.99
N LYS A 209 20.62 6.15 0.24
CA LYS A 209 19.58 6.96 0.89
C LYS A 209 19.10 8.10 -0.02
N ASN A 210 20.02 8.93 -0.49
CA ASN A 210 19.70 10.09 -1.32
C ASN A 210 19.12 9.67 -2.67
N ALA A 211 19.64 8.60 -3.27
CA ALA A 211 19.12 8.05 -4.51
C ALA A 211 17.65 7.61 -4.38
N VAL A 212 17.28 6.94 -3.27
CA VAL A 212 15.89 6.59 -2.99
C VAL A 212 15.04 7.84 -2.79
N ILE A 213 15.45 8.75 -1.91
CA ILE A 213 14.71 9.99 -1.59
C ILE A 213 14.40 10.82 -2.85
N ASN A 214 15.36 10.93 -3.76
CA ASN A 214 15.22 11.69 -5.01
C ASN A 214 14.31 10.98 -6.04
N ASN A 215 14.21 9.66 -5.99
CA ASN A 215 13.44 8.89 -6.96
C ASN A 215 12.01 8.58 -6.53
N ILE A 216 11.69 8.51 -5.24
CA ILE A 216 10.31 8.26 -4.80
C ILE A 216 9.42 9.50 -4.98
N ASP A 217 8.13 9.30 -5.26
CA ASP A 217 7.13 10.36 -5.39
C ASP A 217 6.36 10.58 -4.07
N PHE A 218 6.29 9.55 -3.22
CA PHE A 218 5.69 9.60 -1.88
C PHE A 218 6.42 8.65 -0.92
N ILE A 219 6.24 8.86 0.37
CA ILE A 219 6.79 8.03 1.43
C ILE A 219 5.89 6.80 1.62
N SER A 220 6.47 5.61 1.46
CA SER A 220 5.85 4.34 1.84
C SER A 220 6.57 3.81 3.07
N ALA A 221 5.94 3.95 4.23
CA ALA A 221 6.58 3.72 5.52
C ALA A 221 6.15 2.41 6.17
N HIS A 222 7.13 1.67 6.67
CA HIS A 222 6.93 0.56 7.59
C HIS A 222 7.09 1.07 9.02
N ILE A 223 5.99 1.17 9.76
CA ILE A 223 5.97 1.62 11.16
C ILE A 223 5.55 0.45 12.01
N MET A 224 6.53 -0.25 12.58
CA MET A 224 6.32 -1.59 13.14
C MET A 224 6.71 -1.64 14.62
N PRO A 225 5.90 -1.07 15.53
CA PRO A 225 6.20 -1.07 16.96
C PRO A 225 6.34 -2.48 17.54
N TYR A 226 5.64 -3.47 17.00
CA TYR A 226 5.80 -4.89 17.36
C TYR A 226 7.27 -5.35 17.34
N TYR A 227 8.06 -4.86 16.39
CA TYR A 227 9.48 -5.18 16.26
C TYR A 227 10.38 -4.18 16.99
N GLY A 228 9.96 -2.91 17.08
CA GLY A 228 10.82 -1.78 17.45
C GLY A 228 10.72 -1.28 18.90
N THR A 229 9.76 -1.77 19.69
CA THR A 229 9.63 -1.41 21.12
C THR A 229 9.12 -2.61 21.95
N CYS A 230 9.28 -2.51 23.27
CA CYS A 230 8.76 -3.46 24.27
C CYS A 230 7.52 -2.97 25.01
N ASP A 231 6.97 -1.86 24.53
CA ASP A 231 5.71 -1.30 25.02
C ASP A 231 4.54 -2.24 24.70
N LEU A 232 3.54 -2.24 25.57
CA LEU A 232 2.29 -2.97 25.34
C LEU A 232 1.49 -2.34 24.18
N PRO A 233 0.59 -3.10 23.54
CA PRO A 233 -0.12 -2.63 22.34
C PRO A 233 -0.82 -1.28 22.51
N GLY A 234 -1.42 -1.00 23.68
CA GLY A 234 -2.04 0.29 23.99
C GLY A 234 -1.07 1.45 24.28
N GLN A 235 0.23 1.21 24.34
CA GLN A 235 1.27 2.17 24.78
C GLN A 235 2.17 2.64 23.63
N VAL A 236 2.06 2.04 22.44
CA VAL A 236 3.00 2.29 21.32
C VAL A 236 2.74 3.57 20.53
N TRP A 237 1.77 4.41 20.94
CA TRP A 237 1.41 5.60 20.17
C TRP A 237 2.59 6.57 19.99
N ASN A 238 3.37 6.78 21.05
CA ASN A 238 4.57 7.63 20.98
C ASN A 238 5.60 7.09 19.99
N PHE A 239 5.77 5.76 19.91
CA PHE A 239 6.63 5.14 18.91
C PHE A 239 6.13 5.45 17.50
N ILE A 240 4.82 5.27 17.25
CA ILE A 240 4.20 5.53 15.95
C ILE A 240 4.41 6.99 15.52
N THR A 241 4.12 7.96 16.38
CA THR A 241 4.26 9.39 16.03
C THR A 241 5.72 9.80 15.84
N ASN A 242 6.64 9.26 16.64
CA ASN A 242 8.07 9.55 16.49
C ASN A 242 8.63 9.04 15.17
N GLU A 243 8.22 7.84 14.73
CA GLU A 243 8.58 7.30 13.41
C GLU A 243 8.01 8.14 12.28
N ILE A 244 6.73 8.55 12.38
CA ILE A 244 6.09 9.47 11.41
C ILE A 244 6.88 10.77 11.28
N ASP A 245 7.20 11.41 12.40
CA ASP A 245 7.94 12.67 12.42
C ASP A 245 9.36 12.50 11.87
N ALA A 246 10.00 11.35 12.14
CA ALA A 246 11.31 11.04 11.58
C ALA A 246 11.27 10.94 10.05
N PHE A 247 10.29 10.21 9.48
CA PHE A 247 10.10 10.15 8.04
C PHE A 247 9.84 11.53 7.42
N LYS A 248 8.95 12.33 8.03
CA LYS A 248 8.62 13.68 7.55
C LYS A 248 9.80 14.64 7.59
N ARG A 249 10.66 14.56 8.63
CA ARG A 249 11.91 15.33 8.68
C ARG A 249 12.92 14.88 7.63
N MET A 250 13.01 13.57 7.40
CA MET A 250 13.97 13.00 6.46
C MET A 250 13.59 13.24 4.99
N ILE A 251 12.29 13.26 4.69
CA ILE A 251 11.75 13.33 3.34
C ILE A 251 10.66 14.41 3.29
N PRO A 252 11.02 15.70 3.44
CA PRO A 252 10.04 16.77 3.59
C PRO A 252 9.21 16.97 2.33
N GLY A 253 7.95 17.36 2.52
CA GLY A 253 7.02 17.77 1.45
C GLY A 253 6.42 16.63 0.62
N LYS A 254 6.77 15.37 0.88
CA LYS A 254 6.14 14.22 0.22
C LYS A 254 4.95 13.69 1.03
N GLN A 255 3.89 13.32 0.32
CA GLN A 255 2.76 12.56 0.88
C GLN A 255 3.28 11.28 1.56
N MET A 256 2.62 10.83 2.63
CA MET A 256 2.98 9.61 3.34
C MET A 256 1.83 8.61 3.37
N MET A 257 2.19 7.34 3.16
CA MET A 257 1.33 6.19 3.41
C MET A 257 2.09 5.20 4.30
N ILE A 258 1.46 4.73 5.36
CA ILE A 258 1.98 3.67 6.21
C ILE A 258 1.53 2.34 5.61
N THR A 259 2.47 1.61 5.04
CA THR A 259 2.21 0.45 4.20
C THR A 259 2.45 -0.88 4.91
N GLN A 260 3.02 -0.85 6.12
CA GLN A 260 3.13 -2.00 7.01
C GLN A 260 3.18 -1.55 8.48
N ASN A 261 2.36 -2.18 9.32
CA ASN A 261 2.25 -1.87 10.75
C ASN A 261 1.65 -3.05 11.56
N PRO A 262 2.34 -4.21 11.63
CA PRO A 262 1.78 -5.43 12.19
C PRO A 262 1.64 -5.38 13.71
N TRP A 263 0.67 -6.15 14.22
CA TRP A 263 0.61 -6.56 15.63
C TRP A 263 0.07 -7.97 15.76
N GLY A 264 0.75 -8.82 16.54
CA GLY A 264 0.42 -10.23 16.66
C GLY A 264 -0.81 -10.48 17.53
N SER A 265 -1.68 -11.39 17.09
CA SER A 265 -2.87 -11.83 17.82
C SER A 265 -2.72 -13.21 18.46
N SER A 266 -1.64 -13.93 18.17
CA SER A 266 -1.36 -15.26 18.68
C SER A 266 0.15 -15.48 18.80
N THR A 267 0.54 -16.27 19.79
CA THR A 267 1.92 -16.71 19.99
C THR A 267 2.25 -17.98 19.21
N TYR A 268 1.26 -18.59 18.54
CA TYR A 268 1.47 -19.77 17.73
C TYR A 268 2.28 -19.39 16.48
N GLY A 269 3.41 -20.02 16.23
CA GLY A 269 4.29 -19.68 15.11
C GLY A 269 5.69 -19.26 15.55
N ARG A 270 6.48 -18.76 14.60
CA ARG A 270 7.88 -18.41 14.87
C ARG A 270 7.96 -17.05 15.58
N ASN A 271 8.84 -16.94 16.58
CA ASN A 271 9.35 -15.66 17.04
C ASN A 271 9.92 -14.94 15.81
N ARG A 272 9.31 -13.83 15.41
CA ARG A 272 9.66 -13.08 14.19
C ARG A 272 10.81 -12.09 14.41
N GLY A 273 11.54 -12.25 15.52
CA GLY A 273 12.46 -11.24 16.01
C GLY A 273 11.68 -10.11 16.68
N SER A 274 12.29 -9.50 17.68
CA SER A 274 11.86 -8.25 18.31
C SER A 274 13.04 -7.75 19.13
N VAL A 275 13.15 -6.43 19.31
CA VAL A 275 14.16 -5.83 20.21
C VAL A 275 14.01 -6.30 21.67
N CYS A 276 12.90 -6.97 22.01
CA CYS A 276 12.55 -7.40 23.36
C CYS A 276 13.04 -8.79 23.74
N GLY A 277 13.80 -9.48 22.88
CA GLY A 277 14.36 -10.79 23.19
C GLY A 277 13.29 -11.83 23.54
N SER A 278 13.35 -12.39 24.75
CA SER A 278 12.37 -13.38 25.24
C SER A 278 10.97 -12.82 25.45
N ASP A 279 10.83 -11.49 25.56
CA ASP A 279 9.56 -10.82 25.87
C ASP A 279 8.73 -10.48 24.61
N VAL A 280 9.13 -10.97 23.44
CA VAL A 280 8.45 -10.73 22.14
C VAL A 280 6.95 -11.04 22.16
N TRP A 281 6.50 -11.90 23.06
CA TRP A 281 5.11 -12.35 23.16
C TRP A 281 4.27 -11.50 24.12
N LYS A 282 4.87 -10.52 24.79
CA LYS A 282 4.17 -9.66 25.74
C LYS A 282 3.15 -8.80 24.98
N GLY A 283 1.87 -8.96 25.32
CA GLY A 283 0.77 -8.29 24.62
C GLY A 283 0.42 -8.91 23.25
N VAL A 284 0.95 -10.09 22.93
CA VAL A 284 0.55 -10.86 21.75
C VAL A 284 -0.65 -11.74 22.12
N SER A 285 -1.82 -11.15 21.99
CA SER A 285 -3.10 -11.82 22.13
C SER A 285 -4.13 -11.15 21.24
N VAL A 286 -5.28 -11.79 21.12
CA VAL A 286 -6.47 -11.22 20.53
C VAL A 286 -6.80 -9.84 21.14
N GLU A 287 -6.77 -9.72 22.46
CA GLU A 287 -7.05 -8.48 23.19
C GLU A 287 -5.98 -7.43 22.91
N GLY A 288 -4.71 -7.82 22.92
CA GLY A 288 -3.61 -6.91 22.59
C GLY A 288 -3.67 -6.39 21.16
N ALA A 289 -3.96 -7.25 20.18
CA ALA A 289 -4.20 -6.83 18.81
C ALA A 289 -5.39 -5.85 18.72
N ASN A 290 -6.47 -6.07 19.47
CA ASN A 290 -7.59 -5.14 19.55
C ASN A 290 -7.18 -3.76 20.08
N GLU A 291 -6.42 -3.72 21.17
CA GLU A 291 -5.91 -2.47 21.75
C GLU A 291 -5.05 -1.71 20.75
N TYR A 292 -4.12 -2.42 20.09
CA TYR A 292 -3.26 -1.84 19.07
C TYR A 292 -4.07 -1.21 17.93
N TRP A 293 -4.97 -1.96 17.31
CA TRP A 293 -5.74 -1.45 16.19
C TRP A 293 -6.69 -0.31 16.62
N ARG A 294 -7.25 -0.35 17.84
CA ARG A 294 -8.00 0.80 18.40
C ARG A 294 -7.17 2.07 18.50
N LEU A 295 -5.85 2.00 18.75
CA LEU A 295 -5.01 3.20 18.71
C LEU A 295 -5.04 3.86 17.32
N TRP A 296 -4.91 3.09 16.25
CA TRP A 296 -4.97 3.61 14.88
C TRP A 296 -6.32 4.23 14.56
N ILE A 297 -7.40 3.57 14.99
CA ILE A 297 -8.77 4.04 14.79
C ILE A 297 -9.05 5.32 15.58
N ASN A 298 -8.73 5.34 16.87
CA ASN A 298 -9.05 6.46 17.75
C ASN A 298 -8.21 7.71 17.46
N ASN A 299 -7.05 7.57 16.82
CA ASN A 299 -6.18 8.67 16.42
C ASN A 299 -6.41 9.13 14.97
N CYS A 300 -7.56 8.82 14.39
CA CYS A 300 -7.85 9.16 13.00
C CYS A 300 -7.79 10.67 12.69
N GLN A 301 -8.11 11.56 13.65
CA GLN A 301 -7.97 13.02 13.47
C GLN A 301 -6.51 13.43 13.29
N TYR A 302 -5.58 12.77 13.99
CA TYR A 302 -4.15 12.96 13.77
C TYR A 302 -3.79 12.58 12.33
N PHE A 303 -4.20 11.39 11.86
CA PHE A 303 -3.94 10.97 10.47
C PHE A 303 -4.54 11.92 9.42
N LYS A 304 -5.74 12.47 9.66
CA LYS A 304 -6.35 13.48 8.81
C LYS A 304 -5.54 14.78 8.77
N GLN A 305 -5.21 15.34 9.93
CA GLN A 305 -4.42 16.58 10.04
C GLN A 305 -3.03 16.42 9.43
N GLN A 306 -2.42 15.26 9.63
CA GLN A 306 -1.11 14.93 9.09
C GLN A 306 -1.15 14.51 7.62
N GLN A 307 -2.35 14.32 7.06
CA GLN A 307 -2.62 13.78 5.73
C GLN A 307 -1.84 12.46 5.52
N ILE A 308 -2.09 11.45 6.35
CA ILE A 308 -1.39 10.16 6.29
C ILE A 308 -2.42 9.05 6.13
N GLY A 309 -2.28 8.26 5.07
CA GLY A 309 -3.06 7.04 4.86
C GLY A 309 -2.34 5.83 5.45
N TRP A 310 -3.07 4.79 5.86
CA TRP A 310 -2.46 3.57 6.39
C TRP A 310 -3.21 2.30 5.96
N PHE A 311 -2.44 1.22 5.82
CA PHE A 311 -2.93 -0.12 5.50
C PHE A 311 -2.80 -1.01 6.73
N ALA A 312 -3.84 -1.76 7.07
CA ALA A 312 -3.76 -2.78 8.11
C ALA A 312 -2.96 -3.99 7.61
N HIS A 313 -1.83 -4.27 8.26
CA HIS A 313 -1.02 -5.46 8.01
C HIS A 313 -1.43 -6.62 8.94
N THR A 314 -1.95 -7.74 8.44
CA THR A 314 -2.30 -8.08 7.05
C THR A 314 -3.72 -8.64 6.98
N PHE A 315 -4.32 -8.70 5.78
CA PHE A 315 -5.71 -9.11 5.62
C PHE A 315 -6.01 -10.48 6.23
N SER A 316 -5.19 -11.50 5.95
CA SER A 316 -5.45 -12.88 6.39
C SER A 316 -4.23 -13.54 7.05
N ALA A 317 -4.51 -14.30 8.10
CA ALA A 317 -3.54 -15.13 8.80
C ALA A 317 -3.02 -16.29 7.94
N ASP A 318 -3.66 -16.58 6.80
CA ASP A 318 -3.12 -17.48 5.77
C ASP A 318 -1.75 -17.05 5.29
N SER A 319 -1.61 -15.75 5.04
CA SER A 319 -0.42 -15.20 4.41
C SER A 319 0.67 -14.87 5.43
N GLU A 320 0.28 -14.48 6.63
CA GLU A 320 1.21 -14.26 7.73
C GLU A 320 0.58 -14.64 9.05
N TYR A 321 0.87 -15.88 9.46
CA TYR A 321 0.39 -16.42 10.73
C TYR A 321 0.72 -15.45 11.87
N ASN A 322 -0.28 -15.12 12.70
CA ASN A 322 -0.34 -14.12 13.80
C ASN A 322 -0.76 -12.70 13.46
N PHE A 323 -0.53 -12.20 12.24
CA PHE A 323 -0.81 -10.80 11.91
C PHE A 323 -2.10 -10.59 11.10
N GLY A 324 -2.78 -11.68 10.76
CA GLY A 324 -4.04 -11.62 10.04
C GLY A 324 -5.14 -10.91 10.84
N ILE A 325 -5.80 -9.95 10.20
CA ILE A 325 -7.08 -9.40 10.68
C ILE A 325 -8.17 -10.47 10.61
N TYR A 326 -8.14 -11.28 9.54
CA TYR A 326 -9.00 -12.44 9.35
C TYR A 326 -8.21 -13.75 9.50
N GLY A 327 -8.91 -14.82 9.87
CA GLY A 327 -8.33 -16.15 9.96
C GLY A 327 -7.97 -16.79 8.61
N PRO A 328 -7.37 -18.00 8.62
CA PRO A 328 -6.84 -18.72 7.45
C PRO A 328 -7.85 -19.19 6.38
N ARG A 329 -9.15 -18.87 6.49
CA ARG A 329 -10.13 -19.31 5.47
C ARG A 329 -11.23 -18.29 5.20
N ASN A 330 -11.12 -17.07 5.69
CA ASN A 330 -12.20 -16.07 5.67
C ASN A 330 -13.57 -16.54 6.26
N ASP A 331 -13.70 -17.79 6.71
CA ASP A 331 -14.96 -18.43 7.10
C ASP A 331 -14.91 -19.25 8.42
N ALA A 332 -13.76 -19.38 9.08
CA ALA A 332 -13.64 -20.25 10.27
C ALA A 332 -13.24 -19.47 11.53
N VAL A 333 -14.22 -19.30 12.42
CA VAL A 333 -14.09 -19.12 13.87
C VAL A 333 -13.05 -20.13 14.38
N PRO A 334 -11.82 -19.69 14.74
CA PRO A 334 -11.60 -19.18 16.08
C PRO A 334 -10.79 -17.87 16.13
N TYR A 335 -10.72 -17.13 15.02
CA TYR A 335 -10.25 -15.74 15.03
C TYR A 335 -11.47 -14.84 14.93
N PRO A 336 -12.04 -14.39 16.05
CA PRO A 336 -13.12 -13.42 15.98
C PRO A 336 -12.66 -12.24 15.14
N ARG A 337 -13.56 -11.72 14.30
CA ARG A 337 -13.40 -10.39 13.74
C ARG A 337 -13.34 -9.44 14.94
N HIS A 338 -12.13 -9.04 15.28
CA HIS A 338 -11.85 -8.35 16.52
C HIS A 338 -12.08 -6.84 16.38
N ILE A 339 -11.79 -6.30 15.20
CA ILE A 339 -11.87 -4.87 14.92
C ILE A 339 -12.86 -4.62 13.79
N ASP A 340 -13.85 -3.77 14.08
CA ASP A 340 -14.70 -3.19 13.04
C ASP A 340 -14.01 -1.94 12.48
N PHE A 341 -13.35 -2.09 11.33
CA PHE A 341 -12.77 -0.96 10.58
C PHE A 341 -13.81 -0.17 9.77
N LYS A 342 -15.10 -0.58 9.83
CA LYS A 342 -16.22 0.10 9.15
C LYS A 342 -16.15 1.59 9.39
N PRO A 343 -16.49 2.34 8.34
CA PRO A 343 -15.67 3.42 7.85
C PRO A 343 -15.34 4.36 8.99
N ILE A 344 -14.07 4.33 9.36
CA ILE A 344 -13.47 5.36 10.18
C ILE A 344 -13.46 6.59 9.27
N PHE A 345 -14.60 7.28 9.22
CA PHE A 345 -14.69 8.59 8.60
C PHE A 345 -13.88 9.53 9.47
N CYS A 346 -12.60 9.62 9.14
CA CYS A 346 -11.79 10.77 9.45
C CYS A 346 -11.24 11.21 8.11
#